data_AF-A0AAD2Y3T7-F1
#
_entry.id   AF-A0AAD2Y3T7-F1
#
_cell.length_a   1.000
_cell.length_b   1.000
_cell.length_c   1.000
_cell.angle_alpha   90.00
_cell.angle_beta   90.00
_cell.angle_gamma   90.00
#
_symmetry.space_group_name_H-M   'P 1'
#
loop_
_entity.id
_entity.type
_entity.pdbx_description
1 polymer ?
#
loop_
_entity_poly.entity_id
_entity_poly.type
_entity_poly.pdbx_seq_one_letter_code
_entity_poly.pdbx_strand_id
1 'polypeptide(L)'
;MYKEITIDYQKEKGIFYTPVFLDKLDEAIELRKQLISLYPILYQSSSHYLNTMIEKEIEKQYDFKIDNDVGKGIDHLRRVKKIELYINELLEKDEEDVSVYYDYDKEQLIIYNVSIEDALEHSKRIEEKINSQKTEIGKIKINPIYETVVLTKNDFSSIELVTTYPNGTNDELDILEESASRTGAREVRTKLLAADGQPLEHFTDKAIELARPAAQKGYLSDVKSNSKGVINYIKSKIRKV
;
A
#
# COMPACT_ATOMS: atom_id res chain seq x y z
N MET A 1 25.74 14.60 -1.34
CA MET A 1 26.13 13.21 -1.70
C MET A 1 25.68 12.82 -3.09
N TYR A 2 24.41 12.49 -3.38
CA TYR A 2 24.01 12.12 -4.77
C TYR A 2 24.37 13.22 -5.79
N LYS A 3 24.00 14.48 -5.51
CA LYS A 3 24.39 15.66 -6.31
C LYS A 3 25.89 15.72 -6.62
N GLU A 4 26.74 15.44 -5.64
CA GLU A 4 28.21 15.49 -5.81
C GLU A 4 28.68 14.39 -6.74
N ILE A 5 28.16 13.17 -6.58
CA ILE A 5 28.46 12.02 -7.45
C ILE A 5 28.03 12.32 -8.89
N THR A 6 26.86 12.92 -9.08
CA THR A 6 26.37 13.33 -10.41
C THR A 6 27.25 14.41 -11.04
N ILE A 7 27.66 15.42 -10.27
CA ILE A 7 28.55 16.49 -10.76
C ILE A 7 29.94 15.93 -11.11
N ASP A 8 30.48 15.02 -10.31
CA ASP A 8 31.78 14.39 -10.59
C ASP A 8 31.73 13.50 -11.82
N TYR A 9 30.64 12.75 -12.03
CA TYR A 9 30.40 11.98 -13.25
C TYR A 9 30.34 12.88 -14.49
N GLN A 10 29.60 14.00 -14.43
CA GLN A 10 29.53 15.00 -15.50
C GLN A 10 30.89 15.67 -15.82
N LYS A 11 31.82 15.64 -14.87
CA LYS A 11 33.21 16.09 -15.03
C LYS A 11 34.16 14.97 -15.44
N GLU A 12 33.63 13.85 -15.96
CA GLU A 12 34.37 12.69 -16.44
C GLU A 12 35.24 12.00 -15.37
N LYS A 13 34.96 12.20 -14.08
CA LYS A 13 35.69 11.54 -12.99
C LYS A 13 35.21 10.11 -12.69
N GLY A 14 34.26 9.61 -13.50
CA GLY A 14 33.59 8.33 -13.27
C GLY A 14 32.58 8.37 -12.12
N ILE A 15 31.96 7.23 -11.84
CA ILE A 15 30.95 7.08 -10.79
C ILE A 15 31.59 6.42 -9.58
N PHE A 16 31.65 7.13 -8.45
CA PHE A 16 32.17 6.60 -7.19
C PHE A 16 31.15 6.72 -6.06
N TYR A 17 30.67 5.58 -5.56
CA TYR A 17 29.78 5.52 -4.40
C TYR A 17 30.60 5.30 -3.14
N THR A 18 30.70 6.33 -2.29
CA THR A 18 31.39 6.21 -1.01
C THR A 18 30.64 5.26 -0.07
N PRO A 19 31.31 4.54 0.86
CA PRO A 19 30.64 3.73 1.87
C PRO A 19 29.60 4.53 2.66
N VAL A 20 29.95 5.77 3.04
CA VAL A 20 29.03 6.70 3.73
C VAL A 20 27.76 6.99 2.92
N PHE A 21 27.86 7.09 1.59
CA PHE A 21 26.68 7.29 0.74
C PHE A 21 25.80 6.04 0.75
N LEU A 22 26.41 4.85 0.70
CA LEU A 22 25.69 3.58 0.70
C LEU A 22 24.95 3.36 2.02
N ASP A 23 25.61 3.59 3.14
CA ASP A 23 25.01 3.43 4.47
C ASP A 23 23.81 4.36 4.66
N LYS A 24 23.94 5.63 4.25
CA LYS A 24 22.83 6.59 4.30
C LYS A 24 21.68 6.24 3.35
N LEU A 25 22.01 5.68 2.19
CA LEU A 25 20.99 5.23 1.24
C LEU A 25 20.19 4.06 1.82
N ASP A 26 20.85 3.11 2.46
CA ASP A 26 20.21 1.95 3.08
C ASP A 26 19.34 2.37 4.27
N GLU A 27 19.84 3.26 5.13
CA GLU A 27 19.06 3.86 6.23
C GLU A 27 17.79 4.56 5.71
N ALA A 28 17.92 5.38 4.67
CA ALA A 28 16.78 6.07 4.06
C ALA A 28 15.77 5.08 3.45
N ILE A 29 16.25 3.98 2.84
CA ILE A 29 15.39 2.91 2.31
C ILE A 29 14.55 2.28 3.42
N GLU A 30 15.13 2.00 4.58
CA GLU A 30 14.42 1.40 5.70
C GLU A 30 13.42 2.38 6.34
N LEU A 31 13.81 3.64 6.56
CA LEU A 31 12.89 4.67 7.05
C LEU A 31 11.67 4.83 6.15
N ARG A 32 11.87 4.88 4.83
CA ARG A 32 10.75 4.94 3.87
C ARG A 32 9.85 3.70 3.97
N LYS A 33 10.41 2.50 4.11
CA LYS A 33 9.61 1.28 4.27
C LYS A 33 8.77 1.33 5.55
N GLN A 34 9.36 1.79 6.64
CA GLN A 34 8.65 1.97 7.92
C GLN A 34 7.51 2.98 7.78
N LEU A 35 7.77 4.14 7.17
CA LEU A 35 6.76 5.17 6.92
C LEU A 35 5.56 4.62 6.13
N ILE A 36 5.84 3.93 5.00
CA ILE A 36 4.79 3.34 4.18
C ILE A 36 4.05 2.21 4.92
N SER A 37 4.73 1.46 5.77
CA SER A 37 4.10 0.43 6.60
C SER A 37 3.13 1.03 7.63
N LEU A 38 3.44 2.21 8.17
CA LEU A 38 2.56 2.93 9.09
C LEU A 38 1.38 3.56 8.34
N TYR A 39 1.63 4.12 7.15
CA TYR A 39 0.64 4.80 6.34
C TYR A 39 0.55 4.18 4.93
N PRO A 40 -0.19 3.07 4.76
CA PRO A 40 -0.30 2.36 3.48
C PRO A 40 -0.84 3.21 2.34
N ILE A 41 -1.62 4.26 2.62
CA ILE A 41 -2.12 5.20 1.60
C ILE A 41 -0.98 5.85 0.81
N LEU A 42 0.20 6.01 1.41
CA LEU A 42 1.38 6.57 0.75
C LEU A 42 1.92 5.70 -0.39
N TYR A 43 1.51 4.42 -0.51
CA TYR A 43 1.81 3.60 -1.70
C TYR A 43 1.26 4.23 -2.99
N GLN A 44 0.15 4.96 -2.91
CA GLN A 44 -0.49 5.58 -4.06
C GLN A 44 0.34 6.72 -4.68
N SER A 45 1.24 7.33 -3.90
CA SER A 45 2.16 8.37 -4.39
C SER A 45 2.93 7.95 -5.65
N SER A 46 3.23 6.65 -5.80
CA SER A 46 3.99 6.12 -6.92
C SER A 46 3.27 6.25 -8.26
N SER A 47 1.94 6.10 -8.28
CA SER A 47 1.08 6.23 -9.45
C SER A 47 0.57 7.64 -9.70
N HIS A 48 0.57 8.51 -8.68
CA HIS A 48 0.09 9.90 -8.80
C HIS A 48 1.03 10.79 -9.62
N TYR A 49 2.35 10.54 -9.58
CA TYR A 49 3.33 11.41 -10.25
C TYR A 49 4.23 10.67 -11.23
N LEU A 50 4.50 11.31 -12.38
CA LEU A 50 5.48 10.85 -13.36
C LEU A 50 6.91 11.14 -12.89
N ASN A 51 7.84 10.22 -13.17
CA ASN A 51 9.25 10.40 -12.77
C ASN A 51 9.88 11.67 -13.39
N THR A 52 9.51 12.01 -14.63
CA THR A 52 10.02 13.20 -15.33
C THR A 52 9.60 14.51 -14.68
N MET A 53 8.41 14.56 -14.09
CA MET A 53 7.96 15.71 -13.30
C MET A 53 8.74 15.81 -11.99
N ILE A 54 8.91 14.67 -11.31
CA ILE A 54 9.64 14.59 -10.04
C ILE A 54 11.11 14.96 -10.21
N GLU A 55 11.75 14.54 -11.30
CA GLU A 55 13.12 14.91 -11.63
C GLU A 55 13.27 16.41 -11.73
N LYS A 56 12.43 17.10 -12.51
CA LYS A 56 12.47 18.57 -12.62
C LYS A 56 12.33 19.26 -11.27
N GLU A 57 11.48 18.74 -10.40
CA GLU A 57 11.28 19.31 -9.06
C GLU A 57 12.52 19.13 -8.19
N ILE A 58 13.15 17.95 -8.21
CA ILE A 58 14.40 17.67 -7.51
C ILE A 58 15.54 18.55 -8.06
N GLU A 59 15.67 18.64 -9.39
CA GLU A 59 16.68 19.46 -10.04
C GLU A 59 16.57 20.92 -9.64
N LYS A 60 15.33 21.45 -9.59
CA LYS A 60 15.03 22.80 -9.14
C LYS A 60 15.32 23.01 -7.66
N GLN A 61 14.89 22.08 -6.79
CA GLN A 61 15.06 22.21 -5.35
C GLN A 61 16.52 22.18 -4.91
N TYR A 62 17.32 21.33 -5.55
CA TYR A 62 18.71 21.08 -5.16
C TYR A 62 19.73 21.72 -6.10
N ASP A 63 19.28 22.46 -7.12
CA ASP A 63 20.10 23.18 -8.09
C ASP A 63 21.18 22.30 -8.72
N PHE A 64 20.75 21.22 -9.38
CA PHE A 64 21.63 20.34 -10.16
C PHE A 64 20.83 19.60 -11.22
N LYS A 65 21.49 19.09 -12.27
CA LYS A 65 20.85 18.26 -13.28
C LYS A 65 21.04 16.79 -12.93
N ILE A 66 19.94 16.02 -12.91
CA ILE A 66 19.96 14.58 -12.70
C ILE A 66 20.55 13.92 -13.94
N ASP A 67 21.37 12.90 -13.70
CA ASP A 67 21.91 12.05 -14.75
C ASP A 67 21.45 10.61 -14.52
N ASN A 68 20.72 10.07 -15.50
CA ASN A 68 20.15 8.73 -15.40
C ASN A 68 21.21 7.63 -15.44
N ASP A 69 22.42 7.93 -15.90
CA ASP A 69 23.56 7.01 -15.84
C ASP A 69 24.04 6.81 -14.39
N VAL A 70 23.79 7.78 -13.50
CA VAL A 70 24.04 7.68 -12.05
C VAL A 70 22.83 7.06 -11.38
N GLY A 71 22.68 5.74 -11.57
CA GLY A 71 21.48 5.00 -11.17
C GLY A 71 21.33 4.72 -9.67
N LYS A 72 22.41 4.71 -8.87
CA LYS A 72 22.28 4.34 -7.45
C LYS A 72 21.74 5.51 -6.64
N GLY A 73 20.57 5.34 -6.05
CA GLY A 73 19.92 6.32 -5.18
C GLY A 73 18.86 7.20 -5.86
N ILE A 74 18.91 7.40 -7.19
CA ILE A 74 17.94 8.27 -7.87
C ILE A 74 16.50 7.76 -7.76
N ASP A 75 16.29 6.44 -7.89
CA ASP A 75 14.97 5.84 -7.70
C ASP A 75 14.43 6.01 -6.28
N HIS A 76 15.33 6.06 -5.29
CA HIS A 76 14.95 6.34 -3.93
C HIS A 76 14.51 7.80 -3.77
N LEU A 77 15.29 8.74 -4.30
CA LEU A 77 14.95 10.16 -4.31
C LEU A 77 13.60 10.43 -4.99
N ARG A 78 13.38 9.83 -6.17
CA ARG A 78 12.10 9.88 -6.89
C ARG A 78 10.95 9.43 -5.99
N ARG A 79 11.08 8.26 -5.35
CA ARG A 79 10.02 7.70 -4.48
C ARG A 79 9.74 8.59 -3.27
N VAL A 80 10.78 9.09 -2.60
CA VAL A 80 10.59 9.97 -1.43
C VAL A 80 9.93 11.28 -1.84
N LYS A 81 10.35 11.89 -2.95
CA LYS A 81 9.74 13.14 -3.42
C LYS A 81 8.26 12.97 -3.81
N LYS A 82 7.90 11.83 -4.41
CA LYS A 82 6.49 11.50 -4.67
C LYS A 82 5.68 11.41 -3.37
N ILE A 83 6.23 10.78 -2.35
CA ILE A 83 5.57 10.68 -1.03
C ILE A 83 5.40 12.07 -0.42
N GLU A 84 6.44 12.91 -0.46
CA GLU A 84 6.40 14.28 0.06
C GLU A 84 5.30 15.12 -0.61
N LEU A 85 5.24 15.13 -1.95
CA LEU A 85 4.20 15.86 -2.69
C LEU A 85 2.81 15.34 -2.38
N TYR A 86 2.65 14.01 -2.31
CA TYR A 86 1.37 13.39 -2.00
C TYR A 86 0.89 13.76 -0.59
N ILE A 87 1.79 13.80 0.40
CA ILE A 87 1.46 14.25 1.76
C ILE A 87 1.01 15.72 1.74
N ASN A 88 1.70 16.59 1.00
CA ASN A 88 1.30 18.00 0.92
C ASN A 88 -0.08 18.16 0.28
N GLU A 89 -0.40 17.40 -0.77
CA GLU A 89 -1.76 17.38 -1.34
C GLU A 89 -2.82 16.93 -0.32
N LEU A 90 -2.50 15.93 0.50
CA LEU A 90 -3.41 15.47 1.57
C LEU A 90 -3.58 16.52 2.67
N LEU A 91 -2.54 17.28 3.01
CA LEU A 91 -2.60 18.35 4.01
C LEU A 91 -3.36 19.60 3.53
N GLU A 92 -3.40 19.83 2.22
CA GLU A 92 -4.12 20.95 1.61
C GLU A 92 -5.62 20.68 1.39
N LYS A 93 -6.07 19.42 1.56
CA LYS A 93 -7.50 19.11 1.57
C LYS A 93 -8.15 19.66 2.83
N ASP A 94 -9.20 20.45 2.67
CA ASP A 94 -10.06 20.87 3.78
C ASP A 94 -10.64 19.63 4.49
N GLU A 95 -10.74 19.67 5.82
CA GLU A 95 -11.47 18.65 6.57
C GLU A 95 -12.95 18.72 6.18
N GLU A 96 -13.38 17.84 5.28
CA GLU A 96 -14.80 17.63 5.00
C GLU A 96 -15.51 17.14 6.28
N ASP A 97 -16.76 17.55 6.48
CA ASP A 97 -17.60 17.11 7.59
C ASP A 97 -17.93 15.61 7.41
N VAL A 98 -17.03 14.76 7.89
CA VAL A 98 -17.13 13.31 7.72
C VAL A 98 -18.14 12.74 8.68
N SER A 99 -19.28 12.31 8.14
CA SER A 99 -20.30 11.58 8.89
C SER A 99 -20.03 10.09 8.84
N VAL A 100 -19.97 9.45 10.01
CA VAL A 100 -19.74 8.01 10.15
C VAL A 100 -20.92 7.37 10.87
N TYR A 101 -21.46 6.30 10.30
CA TYR A 101 -22.49 5.46 10.91
C TYR A 101 -21.97 4.04 11.08
N TYR A 102 -22.29 3.41 12.21
CA TYR A 102 -21.97 2.01 12.47
C TYR A 102 -23.26 1.19 12.55
N ASP A 103 -23.40 0.23 11.62
CA ASP A 103 -24.47 -0.75 11.59
C ASP A 103 -24.06 -1.96 12.46
N TYR A 104 -24.62 -2.04 13.67
CA TYR A 104 -24.35 -3.12 14.62
C TYR A 104 -24.82 -4.50 14.15
N ASP A 105 -25.89 -4.56 13.35
CA ASP A 105 -26.44 -5.85 12.90
C ASP A 105 -25.53 -6.47 11.83
N LYS A 106 -24.89 -5.63 11.02
CA LYS A 106 -23.97 -6.08 9.96
C LYS A 106 -22.50 -5.97 10.33
N GLU A 107 -22.18 -5.38 11.47
CA GLU A 107 -20.82 -5.00 11.88
C GLU A 107 -20.12 -4.17 10.77
N GLN A 108 -20.82 -3.17 10.23
CA GLN A 108 -20.37 -2.36 9.09
C GLN A 108 -20.24 -0.88 9.44
N LEU A 109 -19.15 -0.27 8.99
CA LEU A 109 -18.91 1.16 9.12
C LEU A 109 -19.18 1.84 7.77
N ILE A 110 -20.07 2.83 7.76
CA ILE A 110 -20.45 3.62 6.58
C ILE A 110 -19.91 5.03 6.76
N ILE A 111 -19.09 5.48 5.80
CA ILE A 111 -18.49 6.81 5.77
C ILE A 111 -19.13 7.59 4.63
N TYR A 112 -19.81 8.70 4.96
CA TYR A 112 -20.57 9.49 4.01
C TYR A 112 -19.79 10.71 3.53
N ASN A 113 -20.17 11.21 2.35
CA ASN A 113 -19.75 12.50 1.80
C ASN A 113 -18.24 12.69 1.68
N VAL A 114 -17.52 11.61 1.34
CA VAL A 114 -16.07 11.64 1.16
C VAL A 114 -15.67 10.91 -0.11
N SER A 115 -14.47 11.20 -0.62
CA SER A 115 -13.85 10.39 -1.66
C SER A 115 -13.51 8.98 -1.15
N ILE A 116 -13.20 8.05 -2.07
CA ILE A 116 -12.78 6.69 -1.67
C ILE A 116 -11.48 6.74 -0.88
N GLU A 117 -10.56 7.59 -1.31
CA GLU A 117 -9.27 7.82 -0.67
C GLU A 117 -9.45 8.30 0.76
N ASP A 118 -10.33 9.29 0.96
CA ASP A 118 -10.59 9.87 2.27
C ASP A 118 -11.36 8.86 3.15
N ALA A 119 -12.31 8.09 2.61
CA ALA A 119 -12.98 7.01 3.34
C ALA A 119 -11.97 5.97 3.87
N LEU A 120 -11.01 5.55 3.04
CA LEU A 120 -9.97 4.60 3.45
C LEU A 120 -9.09 5.19 4.56
N GLU A 121 -8.72 6.47 4.44
CA GLU A 121 -7.96 7.17 5.47
C GLU A 121 -8.73 7.26 6.80
N HIS A 122 -9.99 7.73 6.75
CA HIS A 122 -10.84 7.83 7.93
C HIS A 122 -11.06 6.47 8.59
N SER A 123 -11.29 5.41 7.80
CA SER A 123 -11.42 4.04 8.33
C SER A 123 -10.15 3.60 9.09
N LYS A 124 -8.96 3.97 8.59
CA LYS A 124 -7.69 3.64 9.23
C LYS A 124 -7.49 4.42 10.54
N ARG A 125 -7.82 5.72 10.54
CA ARG A 125 -7.77 6.56 11.76
C ARG A 125 -8.72 6.03 12.83
N ILE A 126 -9.91 5.55 12.46
CA ILE A 126 -10.87 4.92 13.37
C ILE A 126 -10.30 3.60 13.93
N GLU A 127 -9.75 2.73 13.07
CA GLU A 127 -9.09 1.48 13.47
C GLU A 127 -7.98 1.75 14.51
N GLU A 128 -7.11 2.71 14.23
CA GLU A 128 -6.00 3.10 15.12
C GLU A 128 -6.49 3.64 16.45
N LYS A 129 -7.51 4.51 16.42
CA LYS A 129 -8.10 5.07 17.63
C LYS A 129 -8.70 3.97 18.52
N ILE A 130 -9.47 3.06 17.95
CA ILE A 130 -10.06 1.93 18.69
C ILE A 130 -8.94 1.02 19.23
N ASN A 131 -7.96 0.67 18.40
CA ASN A 131 -6.86 -0.22 18.79
C ASN A 131 -5.90 0.39 19.83
N SER A 132 -5.82 1.72 19.90
CA SER A 132 -5.04 2.43 20.92
C SER A 132 -5.70 2.38 22.30
N GLN A 133 -7.03 2.25 22.32
CA GLN A 133 -7.79 2.06 23.55
C GLN A 133 -7.66 0.59 23.95
N LYS A 134 -7.18 0.33 25.17
CA LYS A 134 -7.15 -1.03 25.72
C LYS A 134 -8.57 -1.43 26.12
N THR A 135 -9.37 -1.82 25.13
CA THR A 135 -10.76 -2.23 25.27
C THR A 135 -10.88 -3.74 25.47
N GLU A 136 -12.02 -4.18 25.99
CA GLU A 136 -12.32 -5.60 26.19
C GLU A 136 -12.51 -6.37 24.87
N ILE A 137 -12.84 -5.66 23.78
CA ILE A 137 -13.01 -6.24 22.43
C ILE A 137 -11.67 -6.60 21.75
N GLY A 138 -10.54 -6.24 22.36
CA GLY A 138 -9.22 -6.47 21.80
C GLY A 138 -8.93 -5.63 20.55
N LYS A 139 -7.91 -6.02 19.79
CA LYS A 139 -7.57 -5.31 18.55
C LYS A 139 -8.55 -5.67 17.44
N ILE A 140 -9.06 -4.67 16.75
CA ILE A 140 -9.90 -4.79 15.56
C ILE A 140 -9.11 -4.55 14.27
N LYS A 141 -9.75 -4.89 13.15
CA LYS A 141 -9.33 -4.53 11.80
C LYS A 141 -10.55 -3.99 11.05
N ILE A 142 -10.40 -2.84 10.40
CA ILE A 142 -11.41 -2.27 9.52
C ILE A 142 -10.91 -2.40 8.09
N ASN A 143 -11.69 -3.07 7.26
CA ASN A 143 -11.37 -3.38 5.88
C ASN A 143 -12.49 -2.87 4.96
N PRO A 144 -12.17 -2.35 3.77
CA PRO A 144 -13.17 -1.97 2.79
C PRO A 144 -13.89 -3.19 2.21
N ILE A 145 -15.17 -3.01 1.88
CA ILE A 145 -15.97 -4.00 1.16
C ILE A 145 -15.87 -3.71 -0.33
N TYR A 146 -15.27 -4.61 -1.10
CA TYR A 146 -15.07 -4.42 -2.54
C TYR A 146 -16.18 -5.06 -3.37
N GLU A 147 -16.60 -4.35 -4.41
CA GLU A 147 -17.28 -4.95 -5.57
C GLU A 147 -16.27 -5.57 -6.53
N THR A 148 -15.13 -4.89 -6.72
CA THR A 148 -14.05 -5.33 -7.61
C THR A 148 -12.71 -4.89 -7.05
N VAL A 149 -11.76 -5.82 -6.97
CA VAL A 149 -10.37 -5.55 -6.59
C VAL A 149 -9.53 -5.48 -7.87
N VAL A 150 -8.80 -4.38 -8.03
CA VAL A 150 -7.85 -4.17 -9.13
C VAL A 150 -6.46 -4.04 -8.55
N LEU A 151 -5.49 -4.75 -9.11
CA LEU A 151 -4.09 -4.65 -8.69
C LEU A 151 -3.34 -3.57 -9.47
N THR A 152 -2.18 -3.14 -8.95
CA THR A 152 -1.32 -2.14 -9.60
C THR A 152 -0.75 -2.59 -10.94
N LYS A 153 -0.64 -3.91 -11.17
CA LYS A 153 -0.21 -4.57 -12.40
C LYS A 153 -0.80 -5.98 -12.48
N ASN A 154 -0.67 -6.66 -13.60
CA ASN A 154 -1.23 -7.99 -13.86
C ASN A 154 -0.17 -9.10 -13.96
N ASP A 155 1.12 -8.82 -13.77
CA ASP A 155 2.23 -9.76 -14.04
C ASP A 155 3.06 -10.07 -12.79
N PHE A 156 2.43 -10.61 -11.75
CA PHE A 156 3.14 -10.99 -10.51
C PHE A 156 3.63 -12.44 -10.53
N SER A 157 4.87 -12.67 -10.08
CA SER A 157 5.42 -14.02 -9.85
C SER A 157 5.07 -14.60 -8.47
N SER A 158 4.64 -13.75 -7.53
CA SER A 158 4.14 -14.16 -6.22
C SER A 158 3.06 -13.21 -5.73
N ILE A 159 2.03 -13.78 -5.11
CA ILE A 159 0.91 -13.05 -4.51
C ILE A 159 0.63 -13.65 -3.13
N GLU A 160 0.52 -12.82 -2.10
CA GLU A 160 0.07 -13.18 -0.76
C GLU A 160 -1.29 -12.51 -0.52
N LEU A 161 -2.32 -13.33 -0.32
CA LEU A 161 -3.65 -12.87 0.08
C LEU A 161 -3.70 -12.84 1.61
N VAL A 162 -4.01 -11.68 2.19
CA VAL A 162 -4.14 -11.51 3.63
C VAL A 162 -5.62 -11.32 3.95
N THR A 163 -6.21 -12.30 4.64
CA THR A 163 -7.61 -12.25 5.07
C THR A 163 -7.69 -12.16 6.59
N THR A 164 -8.57 -11.29 7.08
CA THR A 164 -8.90 -11.13 8.50
C THR A 164 -10.37 -11.42 8.69
N TYR A 165 -10.67 -12.35 9.61
CA TYR A 165 -12.02 -12.82 9.85
C TYR A 165 -12.61 -12.17 11.11
N PRO A 166 -13.93 -11.95 11.16
CA PRO A 166 -14.59 -11.54 12.39
C PRO A 166 -14.37 -12.61 13.47
N ASN A 167 -14.27 -12.16 14.73
CA ASN A 167 -14.15 -13.08 15.85
C ASN A 167 -15.46 -13.85 16.03
N GLY A 168 -15.49 -15.08 15.52
CA GLY A 168 -16.58 -16.03 15.73
C GLY A 168 -17.85 -15.73 14.93
N THR A 169 -17.95 -16.30 13.71
CA THR A 169 -19.18 -16.90 13.18
C THR A 169 -18.84 -17.78 11.97
N ASN A 170 -19.51 -18.92 11.90
CA ASN A 170 -19.62 -19.75 10.70
C ASN A 170 -20.44 -18.96 9.66
N ASP A 171 -19.88 -18.70 8.47
CA ASP A 171 -20.57 -18.93 7.19
C ASP A 171 -19.72 -18.47 5.98
N GLU A 172 -19.37 -19.49 5.19
CA GLU A 172 -18.95 -19.51 3.78
C GLU A 172 -17.54 -19.01 3.41
N LEU A 173 -16.53 -19.86 3.68
CA LEU A 173 -15.34 -20.15 2.84
C LEU A 173 -14.59 -21.41 3.35
N ASP A 174 -15.11 -22.60 3.06
CA ASP A 174 -14.82 -23.87 3.75
C ASP A 174 -13.36 -24.33 3.88
N ILE A 175 -12.43 -23.93 3.00
CA ILE A 175 -11.05 -24.47 3.03
C ILE A 175 -10.06 -23.52 3.73
N LEU A 176 -10.28 -22.20 3.67
CA LEU A 176 -9.41 -21.21 4.33
C LEU A 176 -9.95 -20.79 5.70
N GLU A 177 -11.28 -20.76 5.88
CA GLU A 177 -11.91 -20.53 7.18
C GLU A 177 -11.70 -21.69 8.13
N GLU A 178 -11.57 -22.93 7.64
CA GLU A 178 -11.33 -24.10 8.50
C GLU A 178 -10.08 -23.92 9.37
N SER A 179 -9.03 -23.32 8.83
CA SER A 179 -7.81 -23.04 9.59
C SER A 179 -8.05 -21.99 10.67
N ALA A 180 -8.75 -20.90 10.35
CA ALA A 180 -9.04 -19.83 11.30
C ALA A 180 -10.02 -20.27 12.39
N SER A 181 -11.12 -20.93 12.01
CA SER A 181 -12.19 -21.39 12.91
C SER A 181 -11.70 -22.47 13.88
N ARG A 182 -10.88 -23.42 13.42
CA ARG A 182 -10.30 -24.48 14.29
C ARG A 182 -9.24 -23.96 15.25
N THR A 183 -8.50 -22.91 14.87
CA THR A 183 -7.38 -22.40 15.67
C THR A 183 -7.73 -21.16 16.50
N GLY A 184 -8.84 -20.49 16.21
CA GLY A 184 -9.15 -19.16 16.74
C GLY A 184 -8.24 -18.07 16.17
N ALA A 185 -7.58 -18.31 15.03
CA ALA A 185 -6.70 -17.32 14.41
C ALA A 185 -7.52 -16.16 13.80
N ARG A 186 -7.11 -14.94 14.10
CA ARG A 186 -7.73 -13.71 13.57
C ARG A 186 -7.35 -13.41 12.12
N GLU A 187 -6.20 -13.90 11.65
CA GLU A 187 -5.64 -13.60 10.33
C GLU A 187 -5.10 -14.87 9.67
N VAL A 188 -5.36 -15.02 8.37
CA VAL A 188 -4.80 -16.08 7.51
C VAL A 188 -4.03 -15.42 6.37
N ARG A 189 -2.86 -15.98 6.06
CA ARG A 189 -2.03 -15.55 4.92
C ARG A 189 -1.86 -16.70 3.95
N THR A 190 -2.35 -16.49 2.73
CA THR A 190 -2.25 -17.48 1.66
C THR A 190 -1.25 -16.99 0.63
N LYS A 191 -0.08 -17.63 0.60
CA LYS A 191 0.99 -17.31 -0.36
C LYS A 191 0.89 -18.21 -1.58
N LEU A 192 0.72 -17.60 -2.74
CA LEU A 192 0.64 -18.21 -4.06
C LEU A 192 1.91 -17.87 -4.85
N LEU A 193 2.49 -18.88 -5.49
CA LEU A 193 3.67 -18.76 -6.34
C LEU A 193 3.30 -19.21 -7.75
N ALA A 194 3.68 -18.43 -8.76
CA ALA A 194 3.48 -18.82 -10.15
C ALA A 194 4.35 -20.02 -10.49
N ALA A 195 3.81 -20.96 -11.29
CA ALA A 195 4.60 -22.06 -11.83
C ALA A 195 5.54 -21.56 -12.94
N ASP A 196 6.69 -22.21 -13.07
CA ASP A 196 7.69 -21.86 -14.09
C ASP A 196 7.08 -21.95 -15.51
N GLY A 197 7.36 -20.92 -16.33
CA GLY A 197 6.94 -20.87 -17.73
C GLY A 197 5.45 -20.58 -17.99
N GLN A 198 4.64 -20.35 -16.95
CA GLN A 198 3.24 -19.96 -17.11
C GLN A 198 3.07 -18.44 -17.31
N PRO A 199 2.07 -17.97 -18.07
CA PRO A 199 1.74 -16.55 -18.18
C PRO A 199 1.35 -15.97 -16.81
N LEU A 200 2.09 -14.95 -16.36
CA LEU A 200 1.85 -14.31 -15.06
C LEU A 200 0.50 -13.58 -14.99
N GLU A 201 -0.03 -13.14 -16.13
CA GLU A 201 -1.36 -12.52 -16.24
C GLU A 201 -2.46 -13.47 -15.79
N HIS A 202 -2.47 -14.68 -16.33
CA HIS A 202 -3.47 -15.69 -15.97
C HIS A 202 -3.37 -16.09 -14.50
N PHE A 203 -2.15 -16.24 -13.99
CA PHE A 203 -1.90 -16.50 -12.57
C PHE A 203 -2.47 -15.39 -11.67
N THR A 204 -2.21 -14.12 -12.03
CA THR A 204 -2.65 -12.97 -11.25
C THR A 204 -4.18 -12.86 -11.23
N ASP A 205 -4.84 -13.06 -12.37
CA ASP A 205 -6.31 -13.03 -12.47
C ASP A 205 -6.95 -14.13 -11.61
N LYS A 206 -6.38 -15.33 -11.60
CA LYS A 206 -6.85 -16.46 -10.78
C LYS A 206 -6.66 -16.22 -9.28
N ALA A 207 -5.56 -15.59 -8.88
CA ALA A 207 -5.34 -15.19 -7.49
C ALA A 207 -6.38 -14.16 -7.03
N ILE A 208 -6.77 -13.23 -7.90
CA ILE A 208 -7.80 -12.22 -7.59
C ILE A 208 -9.20 -12.84 -7.56
N GLU A 209 -9.48 -13.79 -8.45
CA GLU A 209 -10.71 -14.59 -8.40
C GLU A 209 -10.85 -15.31 -7.07
N LEU A 210 -9.76 -15.89 -6.54
CA LEU A 210 -9.74 -16.54 -5.22
C LEU A 210 -9.99 -15.56 -4.07
N ALA A 211 -9.51 -14.32 -4.17
CA ALA A 211 -9.70 -13.29 -3.15
C ALA A 211 -11.12 -12.68 -3.15
N ARG A 212 -11.88 -12.83 -4.24
CA ARG A 212 -13.16 -12.14 -4.46
C ARG A 212 -14.19 -12.35 -3.35
N PRO A 213 -14.45 -13.57 -2.84
CA PRO A 213 -15.49 -13.76 -1.82
C PRO A 213 -15.12 -13.07 -0.50
N ALA A 214 -13.85 -13.16 -0.09
CA ALA A 214 -13.35 -12.44 1.07
C ALA A 214 -13.44 -10.91 0.89
N ALA A 215 -13.12 -10.40 -0.30
CA ALA A 215 -13.21 -8.98 -0.62
C ALA A 215 -14.66 -8.44 -0.54
N GLN A 216 -15.63 -9.21 -1.01
CA GLN A 216 -17.06 -8.84 -1.02
C GLN A 216 -17.72 -8.89 0.37
N LYS A 217 -17.09 -9.61 1.32
CA LYS A 217 -17.48 -9.65 2.74
C LYS A 217 -16.71 -8.65 3.61
N GLY A 218 -15.70 -7.96 3.08
CA GLY A 218 -14.81 -7.09 3.86
C GLY A 218 -13.75 -7.86 4.66
N TYR A 219 -13.47 -9.11 4.33
CA TYR A 219 -12.45 -9.93 5.01
C TYR A 219 -11.07 -9.80 4.36
N LEU A 220 -10.99 -9.33 3.11
CA LEU A 220 -9.71 -9.09 2.45
C LEU A 220 -9.04 -7.84 3.03
N SER A 221 -7.95 -8.05 3.77
CA SER A 221 -7.18 -7.00 4.41
C SER A 221 -6.11 -6.41 3.50
N ASP A 222 -5.44 -7.26 2.71
CA ASP A 222 -4.42 -6.82 1.77
C ASP A 222 -4.16 -7.88 0.68
N VAL A 223 -3.59 -7.45 -0.43
CA VAL A 223 -2.95 -8.32 -1.43
C VAL A 223 -1.52 -7.85 -1.58
N LYS A 224 -0.57 -8.72 -1.29
CA LYS A 224 0.86 -8.39 -1.30
C LYS A 224 1.63 -9.10 -2.39
N SER A 225 2.64 -8.44 -2.93
CA SER A 225 3.70 -9.07 -3.71
C SER A 225 5.05 -8.59 -3.20
N ASN A 226 5.96 -9.53 -2.91
CA ASN A 226 7.26 -9.23 -2.27
C ASN A 226 7.11 -8.31 -1.04
N SER A 227 6.14 -8.63 -0.17
CA SER A 227 5.82 -7.89 1.07
C SER A 227 5.29 -6.46 0.87
N LYS A 228 4.91 -6.07 -0.34
CA LYS A 228 4.30 -4.76 -0.63
C LYS A 228 2.83 -4.93 -1.00
N GLY A 229 1.96 -4.09 -0.46
CA GLY A 229 0.56 -4.01 -0.88
C GLY A 229 0.46 -3.62 -2.35
N VAL A 230 -0.37 -4.32 -3.11
CA VAL A 230 -0.53 -4.15 -4.57
C VAL A 230 -1.96 -3.89 -4.99
N ILE A 231 -2.88 -3.67 -4.04
CA ILE A 231 -4.23 -3.19 -4.34
C ILE A 231 -4.16 -1.76 -4.86
N ASN A 232 -4.75 -1.52 -6.03
CA ASN A 232 -4.97 -0.19 -6.57
C ASN A 232 -6.33 0.32 -6.10
N TYR A 233 -6.35 1.08 -5.01
CA TYR A 233 -7.59 1.57 -4.40
C TYR A 233 -8.37 2.55 -5.28
N ILE A 234 -7.68 3.29 -6.16
CA ILE A 234 -8.30 4.26 -7.09
C ILE A 234 -9.09 3.53 -8.19
N LYS A 235 -8.53 2.43 -8.71
CA LYS A 235 -9.17 1.62 -9.78
C LYS A 235 -10.12 0.55 -9.23
N SER A 236 -9.96 0.17 -7.97
CA SER A 236 -10.86 -0.78 -7.31
C SER A 236 -12.21 -0.13 -7.05
N LYS A 237 -13.28 -0.93 -7.10
CA LYS A 237 -14.62 -0.47 -6.76
C LYS A 237 -14.94 -0.90 -5.34
N ILE A 238 -15.01 0.07 -4.44
CA ILE A 238 -15.51 -0.11 -3.07
C ILE A 238 -17.02 0.09 -3.08
N ARG A 239 -17.75 -0.77 -2.36
CA ARG A 239 -19.21 -0.73 -2.26
C ARG A 239 -19.63 0.64 -1.72
N LYS A 240 -20.53 1.31 -2.44
CA LYS A 240 -21.19 2.56 -2.01
C LYS A 240 -22.57 2.22 -1.45
N VAL A 241 -22.99 2.98 -0.44
CA VAL A 241 -24.32 2.88 0.19
C VAL A 241 -25.18 4.05 -0.29
#